data_AF-A0A1B6CYJ1-F1
#
_entry.id   AF-A0A1B6CYJ1-F1
#
_cell.length_a   1.000
_cell.length_b   1.000
_cell.length_c   1.000
_cell.angle_alpha   90.00
_cell.angle_beta   90.00
_cell.angle_gamma   90.00
#
_symmetry.space_group_name_H-M   'P 1'
#
loop_
_entity.id
_entity.type
_entity.pdbx_description
1 polymer ?
#
loop_
_entity_poly.entity_id
_entity_poly.type
_entity_poly.pdbx_seq_one_letter_code
_entity_poly.pdbx_strand_id
1 'polypeptide(L)'
;PSRPRGTGPALPAYIREAICKRRKYRRIWQTTRHPVAKTAFNKSCNIVKRLLKEYKPESWNTYLTDLELEDGNAWKAAKILKSERVTRQPLHGQQGLVISIDIIWLMVRMQSSGTLSSRHCIPIYR
;
A
#
# COMPACT_ATOMS: atom_id res chain seq x y z
N PRO A 1 9.16 -20.83 -17.47
CA PRO A 1 8.70 -21.04 -16.07
C PRO A 1 8.51 -19.71 -15.32
N SER A 2 7.25 -19.34 -15.04
CA SER A 2 6.93 -18.18 -14.20
C SER A 2 7.41 -18.40 -12.76
N ARG A 3 8.16 -17.44 -12.20
CA ARG A 3 8.65 -17.47 -10.83
C ARG A 3 7.49 -17.72 -9.85
N PRO A 4 7.57 -18.70 -8.93
CA PRO A 4 6.55 -18.85 -7.89
C PRO A 4 6.52 -17.52 -7.14
N ARG A 5 5.37 -16.84 -7.17
CA ARG A 5 5.15 -15.59 -6.42
C ARG A 5 5.43 -15.93 -4.97
N GLY A 6 6.47 -15.32 -4.39
CA GLY A 6 6.97 -15.64 -3.06
C GLY A 6 5.82 -15.77 -2.07
N THR A 7 5.63 -16.97 -1.54
CA THR A 7 4.69 -17.29 -0.48
C THR A 7 5.28 -16.75 0.82
N GLY A 8 5.13 -15.44 1.04
CA GLY A 8 5.29 -14.88 2.38
C GLY A 8 4.26 -15.52 3.33
N PRO A 9 4.47 -15.38 4.66
CA PRO A 9 3.53 -15.92 5.64
C PRO A 9 2.11 -15.48 5.31
N ALA A 10 1.19 -16.45 5.32
CA ALA A 10 -0.19 -16.22 4.92
C ALA A 10 -0.82 -15.20 5.87
N LEU A 11 -1.17 -14.02 5.35
CA LEU A 11 -1.91 -13.02 6.12
C LEU A 11 -3.19 -13.65 6.69
N PRO A 12 -3.63 -13.23 7.89
CA PRO A 12 -4.89 -13.67 8.46
C PRO A 12 -6.07 -13.51 7.48
N ALA A 13 -7.06 -14.39 7.60
CA ALA A 13 -8.20 -14.44 6.70
C ALA A 13 -8.93 -13.09 6.59
N TYR A 14 -9.11 -12.39 7.70
CA TYR A 14 -9.78 -11.09 7.74
C TYR A 14 -9.05 -10.00 6.92
N ILE A 15 -7.72 -9.97 6.92
CA ILE A 15 -6.92 -9.02 6.13
C ILE A 15 -7.03 -9.37 4.64
N ARG A 16 -6.94 -10.66 4.31
CA ARG A 16 -7.10 -11.14 2.92
C ARG A 16 -8.46 -10.76 2.36
N GLU A 17 -9.53 -10.95 3.14
CA GLU A 17 -10.88 -10.54 2.75
C GLU A 17 -10.99 -9.03 2.53
N ALA A 18 -10.40 -8.21 3.41
CA ALA A 18 -10.35 -6.76 3.23
C ALA A 18 -9.60 -6.35 1.95
N ILE A 19 -8.49 -7.03 1.62
CA ILE A 19 -7.76 -6.84 0.36
C ILE A 19 -8.62 -7.22 -0.84
N CYS A 20 -9.36 -8.33 -0.77
CA CYS A 20 -10.28 -8.77 -1.82
C CYS A 20 -11.41 -7.74 -2.04
N LYS A 21 -12.02 -7.23 -0.96
CA LYS A 21 -13.02 -6.15 -1.03
C LYS A 21 -12.44 -4.89 -1.68
N ARG A 22 -11.24 -4.47 -1.31
CA ARG A 22 -10.54 -3.34 -1.94
C ARG A 22 -10.32 -3.54 -3.44
N ARG A 23 -9.91 -4.74 -3.86
CA ARG A 23 -9.75 -5.09 -5.29
C ARG A 23 -11.08 -5.03 -6.04
N LYS A 24 -12.18 -5.51 -5.44
CA LYS A 24 -13.53 -5.43 -6.00
C LYS A 24 -13.95 -3.97 -6.22
N TYR A 25 -13.81 -3.11 -5.21
CA TYR A 25 -14.14 -1.68 -5.35
C TYR A 25 -13.25 -0.97 -6.39
N ARG A 26 -11.95 -1.31 -6.47
CA ARG A 26 -11.06 -0.78 -7.51
C ARG A 26 -11.57 -1.14 -8.91
N ARG A 27 -11.94 -2.41 -9.13
CA ARG A 27 -12.47 -2.87 -10.42
C ARG A 27 -13.71 -2.06 -10.80
N ILE A 28 -14.69 -1.97 -9.89
CA ILE A 28 -15.92 -1.21 -10.11
C ILE A 28 -15.57 0.23 -10.47
N TRP A 29 -14.76 0.92 -9.66
CA TRP A 29 -14.39 2.32 -9.93
C TRP A 29 -13.64 2.49 -11.26
N GLN A 30 -12.72 1.60 -11.61
CA GLN A 30 -11.96 1.72 -12.85
C GLN A 30 -12.81 1.49 -14.10
N THR A 31 -13.80 0.60 -14.00
CA THR A 31 -14.76 0.31 -15.08
C THR A 31 -15.81 1.42 -15.20
N THR A 32 -16.43 1.85 -14.10
CA THR A 32 -17.58 2.77 -14.14
C THR A 32 -17.21 4.24 -13.98
N ARG A 33 -16.03 4.55 -13.44
CA ARG A 33 -15.56 5.90 -13.08
C ARG A 33 -16.51 6.71 -12.18
N HIS A 34 -17.47 6.05 -11.51
CA HIS A 34 -18.45 6.70 -10.65
C HIS A 34 -17.83 7.19 -9.31
N PRO A 35 -18.17 8.41 -8.82
CA PRO A 35 -17.60 8.97 -7.60
C PRO A 35 -17.93 8.15 -6.35
N VAL A 36 -19.14 7.60 -6.23
CA VAL A 36 -19.51 6.72 -5.10
C VAL A 36 -18.65 5.45 -5.05
N ALA A 37 -18.28 4.91 -6.22
CA ALA A 37 -17.37 3.76 -6.26
C ALA A 37 -15.94 4.16 -5.84
N LYS A 38 -15.52 5.39 -6.16
CA LYS A 38 -14.23 5.95 -5.71
C LYS A 38 -14.17 6.11 -4.20
N THR A 39 -15.22 6.66 -3.58
CA THR A 39 -15.28 6.85 -2.12
C THR A 39 -15.24 5.50 -1.40
N ALA A 40 -16.00 4.51 -1.89
CA ALA A 40 -15.95 3.14 -1.36
C ALA A 40 -14.56 2.50 -1.49
N PHE A 41 -13.88 2.69 -2.64
CA PHE A 41 -12.51 2.24 -2.84
C PHE A 41 -11.55 2.90 -1.83
N ASN A 42 -11.60 4.22 -1.69
CA ASN A 42 -10.74 4.96 -0.75
C ASN A 42 -10.97 4.52 0.70
N LYS A 43 -12.22 4.35 1.12
CA LYS A 43 -12.57 3.82 2.45
C LYS A 43 -11.95 2.43 2.67
N SER A 44 -12.07 1.53 1.69
CA SER A 44 -11.48 0.20 1.76
C SER A 44 -9.94 0.23 1.79
N CYS A 45 -9.30 1.19 1.12
CA CYS A 45 -7.85 1.39 1.20
C CYS A 45 -7.42 1.78 2.61
N ASN A 46 -8.12 2.69 3.26
CA ASN A 46 -7.81 3.12 4.63
C ASN A 46 -8.02 1.98 5.64
N ILE A 47 -9.08 1.18 5.47
CA ILE A 47 -9.30 -0.02 6.28
C ILE A 47 -8.12 -0.98 6.17
N VAL A 48 -7.70 -1.33 4.95
CA VAL A 48 -6.57 -2.26 4.78
C VAL A 48 -5.27 -1.69 5.34
N LYS A 49 -5.01 -0.38 5.16
CA LYS A 49 -3.83 0.27 5.74
C LYS A 49 -3.81 0.14 7.26
N ARG A 50 -4.95 0.39 7.91
CA ARG A 50 -5.10 0.27 9.36
C ARG A 50 -4.86 -1.17 9.83
N LEU A 51 -5.54 -2.16 9.22
CA LEU A 51 -5.38 -3.57 9.58
C LEU A 51 -3.93 -4.05 9.43
N LEU A 52 -3.23 -3.64 8.37
CA LEU A 52 -1.81 -4.00 8.19
C LEU A 52 -0.89 -3.30 9.21
N LYS A 53 -1.23 -2.08 9.62
CA LYS A 53 -0.49 -1.34 10.64
C LYS A 53 -0.63 -2.00 12.02
N GLU A 54 -1.83 -2.50 12.34
CA GLU A 54 -2.14 -3.21 13.58
C GLU A 54 -1.51 -4.62 13.60
N TYR A 55 -1.59 -5.35 12.48
CA TYR A 55 -1.04 -6.71 12.39
C TYR A 55 0.50 -6.78 12.41
N LYS A 56 1.21 -5.78 11.86
CA LYS A 56 2.68 -5.79 11.79
C LYS A 56 3.34 -5.96 13.17
N PRO A 57 3.04 -5.15 14.22
CA PRO A 57 3.64 -5.33 15.54
C PRO A 57 3.24 -6.66 16.20
N GLU A 58 1.99 -7.11 16.07
CA GLU A 58 1.54 -8.39 16.62
C GLU A 58 2.34 -9.57 16.03
N SER A 59 2.46 -9.60 14.70
CA SER A 59 3.23 -10.64 14.01
C SER A 59 4.72 -10.62 14.37
N TRP A 60 5.27 -9.44 14.68
CA TRP A 60 6.66 -9.30 15.10
C TRP A 60 6.87 -9.77 16.53
N ASN A 61 5.93 -9.49 17.44
CA ASN A 61 5.99 -9.96 18.81
C ASN A 61 5.94 -11.50 18.87
N THR A 62 5.03 -12.13 18.12
CA THR A 62 4.99 -13.60 18.00
C THR A 62 6.30 -14.16 17.44
N TYR A 63 6.86 -13.51 16.42
CA TYR A 63 8.16 -13.92 15.87
C TYR A 63 9.30 -13.82 16.91
N LEU A 64 9.31 -12.77 17.74
CA LEU A 64 10.33 -12.60 18.78
C LEU A 64 10.17 -13.61 19.92
N THR A 65 8.95 -13.95 20.32
CA THR A 65 8.72 -15.00 21.34
C THR A 65 9.21 -16.35 20.85
N ASP A 66 8.92 -16.68 19.59
CA ASP A 66 9.36 -17.95 18.97
C ASP A 66 10.89 -18.01 18.81
N LEU A 67 11.53 -16.85 18.62
CA LEU A 67 12.98 -16.72 18.46
C LEU A 67 13.75 -17.00 19.75
N GLU A 68 13.21 -16.61 20.90
CA GLU A 68 13.80 -16.85 22.22
C GLU A 68 13.71 -18.34 22.62
N LEU A 69 12.74 -19.07 22.05
CA LEU A 69 12.54 -20.51 22.26
C LEU A 69 13.44 -21.39 21.38
N GLU A 70 13.97 -20.88 20.26
CA GLU A 70 14.89 -21.60 19.38
C GLU A 70 16.27 -20.95 19.27
N ASP A 71 17.23 -21.50 20.02
CA ASP A 71 18.66 -21.14 20.00
C ASP A 71 19.32 -21.45 18.64
N GLY A 72 19.11 -20.58 17.65
CA GLY A 72 19.74 -20.71 16.32
C GLY A 72 19.20 -19.77 15.25
N ASN A 73 18.03 -19.17 15.47
CA ASN A 73 17.40 -18.30 14.49
C ASN A 73 17.74 -16.80 14.67
N ALA A 74 18.44 -16.42 15.75
CA ALA A 74 18.78 -15.02 16.08
C ALA A 74 19.52 -14.29 14.95
N TRP A 75 20.45 -14.97 14.28
CA TRP A 75 21.17 -14.41 13.13
C TRP A 75 20.24 -14.10 11.94
N LYS A 76 19.20 -14.93 11.72
CA LYS A 76 18.21 -14.68 10.66
C LYS A 76 17.42 -13.40 10.97
N ALA A 77 17.02 -13.21 12.23
CA ALA A 77 16.35 -11.99 12.69
C ALA A 77 17.24 -10.75 12.49
N ALA A 78 18.49 -10.81 12.94
CA ALA A 78 19.46 -9.73 12.76
C ALA A 78 19.68 -9.38 11.27
N LYS A 79 19.76 -10.40 10.40
CA LYS A 79 19.88 -10.21 8.95
C LYS A 79 18.64 -9.54 8.35
N ILE A 80 17.44 -9.92 8.78
CA ILE A 80 16.19 -9.29 8.35
C ILE A 80 16.19 -7.80 8.73
N LEU A 81 16.49 -7.49 9.99
CA LEU A 81 16.58 -6.11 10.49
C LEU A 81 17.58 -5.27 9.70
N LYS A 82 18.77 -5.81 9.43
CA LYS A 82 19.79 -5.13 8.60
C LYS A 82 19.32 -4.92 7.15
N SER A 83 18.45 -5.78 6.64
CA SER A 83 17.93 -5.74 5.27
C SER A 83 16.62 -4.97 5.12
N GLU A 84 15.99 -4.53 6.22
CA GLU A 84 14.74 -3.76 6.17
C GLU A 84 14.97 -2.53 5.29
N ARG A 85 14.18 -2.46 4.21
CA ARG A 85 14.31 -1.38 3.25
C ARG A 85 13.78 -0.10 3.88
N VAL A 86 14.68 0.68 4.47
CA VAL A 86 14.42 2.10 4.71
C VAL A 86 14.12 2.72 3.35
N THR A 87 13.01 3.43 3.25
CA THR A 87 12.70 4.26 2.07
C THR A 87 13.77 5.33 1.96
N ARG A 88 14.91 5.00 1.35
CA ARG A 88 15.93 5.98 0.99
C ARG A 88 15.26 6.91 0.00
N GLN A 89 15.10 8.16 0.41
CA GLN A 89 14.72 9.21 -0.53
C GLN A 89 15.75 9.19 -1.67
N PRO A 90 15.32 9.38 -2.94
CA PRO A 90 16.26 9.52 -4.03
C PRO A 90 17.29 10.59 -3.69
N LEU A 91 18.57 10.33 -3.98
CA LEU A 91 19.60 11.37 -3.82
C LEU A 91 19.25 12.53 -4.76
N HIS A 92 19.08 13.71 -4.18
CA HIS A 92 18.68 14.91 -4.91
C HIS A 92 19.81 15.40 -5.82
N GLY A 93 19.49 15.65 -7.10
CA GLY A 93 20.34 16.37 -8.04
C GLY A 93 19.70 17.70 -8.46
N GLN A 94 20.49 18.61 -9.05
CA GLN A 94 20.11 20.00 -9.37
C GLN A 94 18.83 20.18 -10.22
N GLN A 95 18.34 19.12 -10.89
CA GLN A 95 17.18 19.21 -11.79
C GLN A 95 15.89 18.56 -11.26
N GLY A 96 15.90 18.00 -10.03
CA GLY A 96 14.72 17.49 -9.33
C GLY A 96 13.98 16.31 -9.99
N LEU A 97 13.19 15.56 -9.21
CA LEU A 97 12.17 14.64 -9.75
C LEU A 97 10.83 14.85 -9.04
N VAL A 98 9.80 15.06 -9.85
CA VAL A 98 8.44 15.48 -9.46
C VAL A 98 7.48 14.31 -9.52
N ILE A 99 7.62 13.27 -8.68
CA ILE A 99 6.47 12.39 -8.43
C ILE A 99 6.53 11.79 -7.02
N SER A 100 6.13 12.58 -6.02
CA SER A 100 5.78 12.02 -4.72
C SER A 100 4.38 11.39 -4.77
N ILE A 101 4.19 10.30 -4.01
CA ILE A 101 2.89 9.65 -3.74
C ILE A 101 1.83 10.67 -3.23
N ASP A 102 2.27 11.79 -2.67
CA ASP A 102 1.43 12.88 -2.18
C ASP A 102 0.60 13.55 -3.29
N ILE A 103 1.12 13.63 -4.53
CA ILE A 103 0.41 14.23 -5.67
C ILE A 103 -0.83 13.40 -6.04
N ILE A 104 -0.75 12.07 -5.93
CA ILE A 104 -1.88 11.18 -6.20
C ILE A 104 -2.99 11.37 -5.14
N TRP A 105 -2.63 11.68 -3.89
CA TRP A 105 -3.61 12.02 -2.84
C TRP A 105 -4.27 13.38 -3.07
N LEU A 106 -3.53 14.37 -3.56
CA LEU A 106 -4.05 15.68 -3.93
C LEU A 106 -5.10 15.57 -5.05
N MET A 107 -4.82 14.77 -6.10
CA MET A 107 -5.77 14.52 -7.17
C MET A 107 -7.02 13.76 -6.72
N VAL A 108 -6.89 12.86 -5.74
CA VAL A 108 -8.05 12.14 -5.16
C VAL A 108 -8.93 13.05 -4.30
N ARG A 109 -8.35 14.08 -3.66
CA ARG A 109 -9.10 15.10 -2.91
C ARG A 109 -9.86 16.06 -3.82
N MET A 110 -9.33 16.37 -5.01
CA MET A 110 -9.95 17.31 -5.96
C MET A 110 -11.22 16.78 -6.66
N GLN A 111 -11.45 15.46 -6.72
CA GLN A 111 -12.65 14.91 -7.38
C GLN A 111 -13.92 14.87 -6.49
N SER A 112 -13.83 15.26 -5.21
CA SER A 112 -15.00 15.24 -4.29
C SER A 112 -15.66 16.60 -4.09
N SER A 113 -15.06 17.68 -4.58
CA SER A 113 -15.62 19.03 -4.58
C SER A 113 -16.12 19.35 -5.98
N GLY A 114 -17.43 19.19 -6.20
CA GLY A 114 -18.08 19.50 -7.46
C GLY A 114 -18.12 20.99 -7.75
N THR A 115 -17.03 21.54 -8.29
CA THR A 115 -17.05 22.86 -8.94
C THR A 115 -16.43 22.74 -10.33
N LEU A 116 -17.28 22.89 -11.35
CA LEU A 116 -16.86 23.20 -12.71
C LEU A 116 -16.18 24.58 -12.67
N SER A 117 -14.87 24.62 -12.90
CA SER A 117 -14.23 25.83 -13.41
C SER A 117 -13.18 25.43 -14.43
N SER A 118 -13.42 25.92 -15.64
CA SER A 118 -12.68 25.70 -16.86
C SER A 118 -11.21 26.13 -16.75
N ARG A 119 -10.37 25.55 -17.63
CA ARG A 119 -8.95 25.87 -17.92
C ARG A 119 -7.92 25.06 -17.14
N HIS A 120 -7.66 23.84 -17.61
CA HIS A 120 -6.37 23.42 -18.18
C HIS A 120 -6.44 21.92 -18.46
N CYS A 121 -6.72 21.57 -19.71
CA CYS A 121 -6.52 20.22 -20.22
C CYS A 121 -5.01 19.97 -20.28
N ILE A 122 -4.50 18.97 -19.56
CA ILE A 122 -3.21 18.37 -19.89
C ILE A 122 -3.52 17.01 -20.54
N PRO A 123 -3.04 16.75 -21.77
CA PRO A 123 -3.36 15.54 -22.51
C PRO A 123 -2.66 14.33 -21.89
N ILE A 124 -3.39 13.22 -21.82
CA ILE A 124 -2.87 11.93 -21.37
C ILE A 124 -2.19 11.27 -22.59
N TYR A 125 -0.88 11.04 -22.52
CA TYR A 125 -0.16 10.22 -23.50
C TYR A 125 -0.73 8.78 -23.47
N ARG A 126 -0.99 8.28 -24.68
CA ARG A 126 -1.44 6.92 -24.99
C ARG A 126 -0.33 5.90 -24.75
#